data_AF-A0A2N2GY63-F1
#
_entry.id   AF-A0A2N2GY63-F1
#
_cell.length_a   1.000
_cell.length_b   1.000
_cell.length_c   1.000
_cell.angle_alpha   90.00
_cell.angle_beta   90.00
_cell.angle_gamma   90.00
#
_symmetry.space_group_name_H-M   'P 1'
#
loop_
_entity.id
_entity.type
_entity.pdbx_description
1 polymer ?
#
loop_
_entity_poly.entity_id
_entity_poly.type
_entity_poly.pdbx_seq_one_letter_code
_entity_poly.pdbx_strand_id
1 'polypeptide(L)' 'MKQRILRLVILFLLFTPVLASAGSRTVSSPDRLEDQGTLDLQVAWNGIPVAGAPVYLYSETGIYLDRFAKTDARGHV' A
#
# COMPACT_ATOMS: atom_id res chain seq x y z
N MET A 1 36.96 -15.22 41.49
CA MET A 1 36.37 -14.08 40.73
C MET A 1 35.58 -14.51 39.49
N LYS A 2 36.06 -15.48 38.70
CA LYS A 2 35.48 -15.94 37.42
C LYS A 2 34.05 -16.51 37.49
N GLN A 3 33.70 -17.19 38.59
CA GLN A 3 32.38 -17.82 38.79
C GLN A 3 31.25 -16.81 39.05
N ARG A 4 31.56 -15.62 39.61
CA ARG A 4 30.55 -14.57 39.88
C ARG A 4 30.13 -13.85 38.59
N ILE A 5 31.08 -13.69 37.66
CA ILE A 5 30.86 -13.09 36.34
C ILE A 5 30.05 -14.05 35.46
N LEU A 6 30.40 -15.34 35.44
CA LEU A 6 29.67 -16.34 34.67
C LEU A 6 28.20 -16.46 35.13
N ARG A 7 27.95 -16.40 36.45
CA ARG A 7 26.60 -16.45 37.02
C ARG A 7 25.77 -15.19 36.69
N LEU A 8 26.41 -14.01 36.61
CA LEU A 8 25.74 -12.76 36.22
C LEU A 8 25.38 -12.75 34.73
N VAL A 9 26.25 -13.28 33.87
CA VAL A 9 26.02 -13.37 32.41
C VAL A 9 24.90 -14.38 32.09
N ILE A 10 24.89 -15.54 32.76
CA ILE A 10 23.81 -16.54 32.59
C ILE A 10 22.47 -15.99 33.08
N LEU A 11 22.44 -15.26 34.20
CA LEU A 11 21.22 -14.64 34.70
C LEU A 11 20.69 -13.57 33.72
N PHE A 12 21.57 -12.81 33.07
CA PHE A 12 21.17 -11.79 32.08
C PHE A 12 20.71 -12.40 30.75
N LEU A 13 21.27 -13.56 30.35
CA LEU A 13 20.84 -14.30 29.16
C LEU A 13 19.48 -15.01 29.34
N LEU A 14 19.16 -15.46 30.56
CA LEU A 14 17.87 -16.07 30.87
C LEU A 14 16.75 -15.06 31.17
N PHE A 15 17.11 -13.79 31.35
CA PHE A 15 16.18 -12.71 31.70
C PHE A 15 16.15 -11.63 30.60
N THR A 16 16.11 -12.04 29.33
CA THR A 16 15.66 -11.13 28.28
C THR A 16 14.16 -10.93 28.50
N PRO A 17 13.69 -9.72 28.84
CA PRO A 17 12.27 -9.47 28.78
C PRO A 17 11.88 -9.67 27.32
N VAL A 18 11.04 -10.67 27.03
CA VAL A 18 10.26 -10.66 25.80
C VAL A 18 9.54 -9.32 25.84
N LEU A 19 10.04 -8.35 25.07
CA LEU A 19 9.33 -7.12 24.86
C LEU A 19 8.16 -7.51 23.99
N ALA A 20 7.10 -8.01 24.63
CA ALA A 20 5.80 -8.16 24.01
C ALA A 20 5.38 -6.74 23.65
N SER A 21 5.74 -6.33 22.44
CA SER A 21 5.17 -5.17 21.80
C SER A 21 3.70 -5.49 21.64
N ALA A 22 2.90 -5.12 22.64
CA ALA A 22 1.48 -4.91 22.48
C ALA A 22 1.32 -3.64 21.63
N GLY A 23 1.72 -3.74 20.36
CA GLY A 23 1.19 -2.88 19.34
C GLY A 23 -0.26 -3.26 19.22
N SER A 24 -1.12 -2.66 20.04
CA SER A 24 -2.53 -2.56 19.72
C SER A 24 -2.59 -1.81 18.40
N ARG A 25 -2.52 -2.56 17.29
CA ARG A 25 -3.19 -2.17 16.08
C ARG A 25 -4.65 -2.17 16.47
N THR A 26 -5.10 -1.05 17.03
CA THR A 26 -6.44 -0.57 16.69
C THR A 26 -6.43 -0.61 15.18
N VAL A 27 -7.01 -1.67 14.62
CA VAL A 27 -7.47 -1.67 13.25
C VAL A 27 -8.45 -0.52 13.28
N SER A 28 -7.97 0.66 12.91
CA SER A 28 -8.81 1.77 12.51
C SER A 28 -9.58 1.16 11.36
N SER A 29 -10.76 0.62 11.66
CA SER A 29 -11.60 -0.11 10.71
C SER A 29 -11.67 0.79 9.50
N PRO A 30 -10.92 0.48 8.45
CA PRO A 30 -10.94 1.37 7.36
C PRO A 30 -12.21 0.92 6.66
N ASP A 31 -13.17 1.80 6.58
CA ASP A 31 -13.92 1.92 5.33
C ASP A 31 -12.98 2.17 4.12
N ARG A 32 -11.75 1.59 4.08
CA ARG A 32 -10.86 1.53 2.93
C ARG A 32 -11.55 0.58 1.97
N LEU A 33 -12.40 1.16 1.14
CA LEU A 33 -12.23 1.21 -0.31
C LEU A 33 -11.04 0.40 -0.85
N GLU A 34 -11.01 -0.90 -0.64
CA GLU A 34 -9.99 -1.81 -1.15
C GLU A 34 -10.64 -3.09 -1.66
N ASP A 35 -11.73 -2.94 -2.40
CA ASP A 35 -12.08 -3.91 -3.44
C ASP A 35 -12.93 -3.26 -4.55
N GLN A 36 -12.69 -1.97 -4.82
CA GLN A 36 -13.15 -1.36 -6.06
C GLN A 36 -12.03 -1.62 -7.06
N GLY A 37 -12.19 -2.66 -7.89
CA GLY A 37 -11.16 -3.13 -8.82
C GLY A 37 -10.38 -2.00 -9.52
N THR A 38 -9.09 -2.21 -9.73
CA THR A 38 -8.22 -1.24 -10.40
C THR A 38 -8.38 -1.33 -11.92
N LEU A 39 -8.48 -0.17 -12.57
CA LEU A 39 -8.50 -0.03 -14.02
C LEU A 39 -7.21 0.67 -14.45
N ASP A 40 -6.36 -0.03 -15.20
CA ASP A 40 -5.18 0.53 -15.86
C ASP A 40 -5.48 0.63 -17.37
N LEU A 41 -5.30 1.81 -17.94
CA LEU A 41 -5.60 2.10 -19.35
C LEU A 41 -4.39 2.74 -20.01
N GLN A 42 -4.10 2.34 -21.24
CA GLN A 42 -3.11 3.00 -22.09
C GLN A 42 -3.78 3.56 -23.35
N VAL A 43 -3.52 4.83 -23.65
CA VAL A 43 -3.94 5.50 -24.88
C VAL A 43 -2.74 5.64 -25.82
N ALA A 44 -2.86 5.06 -27.01
CA ALA A 44 -1.85 5.13 -28.05
C ALA A 44 -2.46 5.40 -29.43
N TRP A 45 -1.72 6.12 -30.28
CA TRP A 45 -2.05 6.32 -31.69
C TRP A 45 -0.89 5.83 -32.55
N ASN A 46 -1.15 4.85 -33.42
CA ASN A 46 -0.14 4.20 -34.26
C ASN A 46 1.05 3.64 -33.44
N GLY A 47 0.75 3.07 -32.26
CA GLY A 47 1.76 2.55 -31.33
C GLY A 47 2.52 3.62 -30.54
N ILE A 48 2.26 4.91 -30.75
CA ILE A 48 2.88 6.01 -30.02
C ILE A 48 1.96 6.43 -28.87
N PRO A 49 2.44 6.47 -27.61
CA PRO A 49 1.64 6.93 -26.49
C PRO A 49 1.14 8.36 -26.66
N VAL A 50 -0.12 8.59 -26.31
CA VAL A 50 -0.73 9.93 -26.36
C VAL A 50 -0.74 10.51 -24.95
N ALA A 51 0.05 11.55 -24.72
CA ALA A 51 0.07 12.28 -23.45
C ALA A 51 -1.03 13.35 -23.38
N GLY A 52 -1.59 13.56 -22.20
CA GLY A 52 -2.60 14.59 -21.95
C GLY A 52 -3.99 14.30 -22.50
N ALA A 53 -4.25 13.08 -22.99
CA ALA A 53 -5.55 12.68 -23.49
C ALA A 53 -6.57 12.61 -22.32
N PRO A 54 -7.74 13.24 -22.44
CA PRO A 54 -8.75 13.19 -21.39
C PRO A 54 -9.47 11.83 -21.39
N VAL A 55 -9.55 11.19 -20.22
CA VAL A 55 -10.23 9.91 -19.99
C VAL A 55 -11.34 10.13 -18.96
N TYR A 56 -12.53 9.59 -19.21
CA TYR A 56 -13.72 9.74 -18.38
C TYR A 56 -14.33 8.37 -18.11
N LEU A 57 -14.70 8.11 -16.85
CA LEU A 57 -15.31 6.84 -16.46
C LEU A 57 -16.84 6.93 -16.47
N TYR A 58 -17.49 6.00 -17.15
CA TYR A 58 -18.93 5.85 -17.21
C TYR A 58 -19.35 4.46 -16.72
N SER A 59 -20.57 4.33 -16.20
CA SER A 59 -21.20 3.03 -15.98
C SER A 59 -21.54 2.35 -17.30
N GLU A 60 -21.87 1.06 -17.25
CA GLU A 60 -22.37 0.30 -18.41
C GLU A 60 -23.64 0.94 -19.01
N THR A 61 -24.48 1.55 -18.19
CA THR A 61 -25.70 2.26 -18.61
C THR A 61 -25.45 3.69 -19.11
N GLY A 62 -24.19 4.14 -19.18
CA GLY A 62 -23.81 5.46 -19.69
C GLY A 62 -23.87 6.60 -18.68
N ILE A 63 -23.93 6.32 -17.37
CA ILE A 63 -23.90 7.36 -16.32
C ILE A 63 -22.44 7.75 -16.06
N TYR A 64 -22.13 9.03 -16.13
CA TYR A 64 -20.81 9.53 -15.74
C TYR A 64 -20.57 9.36 -14.24
N LEU A 65 -19.46 8.74 -13.85
CA LEU A 65 -19.17 8.38 -12.45
C LEU A 65 -18.32 9.43 -11.72
N ASP A 66 -18.27 10.66 -12.22
CA ASP A 66 -17.47 11.78 -11.67
C ASP A 66 -15.98 11.44 -11.49
N ARG A 67 -15.46 10.54 -12.33
CA ARG A 67 -14.03 10.24 -12.40
C ARG A 67 -13.48 10.60 -13.76
N PHE A 68 -12.41 11.39 -13.77
CA PHE A 68 -11.64 11.69 -14.96
C PHE A 68 -10.15 11.74 -14.63
N ALA A 69 -9.34 11.53 -15.65
CA ALA A 69 -7.89 11.69 -15.59
C ALA A 69 -7.36 12.13 -16.95
N LYS A 70 -6.10 12.59 -16.98
CA LYS A 70 -5.36 12.82 -18.21
C LYS A 70 -4.21 11.84 -18.27
N THR A 71 -3.96 11.29 -19.44
CA THR A 71 -2.84 10.38 -19.63
C THR A 71 -1.50 11.05 -19.35
N ASP A 72 -0.58 10.30 -18.77
CA ASP A 72 0.80 10.72 -18.52
C ASP A 72 1.66 10.68 -19.81
N ALA A 73 2.96 10.94 -19.69
CA ALA A 73 3.89 10.90 -20.82
C ALA A 73 4.03 9.51 -21.48
N ARG A 74 3.58 8.44 -20.81
CA ARG A 74 3.56 7.06 -21.31
C ARG A 74 2.17 6.64 -21.79
N GLY A 75 1.20 7.55 -21.79
CA GLY A 75 -0.17 7.30 -22.23
C GLY A 75 -1.04 6.62 -21.17
N HIS A 76 -0.62 6.56 -19.90
CA HIS A 76 -1.33 5.83 -18.84
C HIS A 76 -2.16 6.74 -17.93
N VAL A 77 -3.20 6.16 -17.32
CA VAL A 77 -4.02 6.73 -16.23
C VAL A 77 -4.24 5.73 -15.11
#